data_AF-A0A947RPF9-F1
#
_entry.id   AF-A0A947RPF9-F1
#
_cell.length_a   1.000
_cell.length_b   1.000
_cell.length_c   1.000
_cell.angle_alpha   90.00
_cell.angle_beta   90.00
_cell.angle_gamma   90.00
#
_symmetry.space_group_name_H-M   'P 1'
#
loop_
_entity.id
_entity.type
_entity.pdbx_description
1 polymer ?
#
loop_
_entity_poly.entity_id
_entity_poly.type
_entity_poly.pdbx_seq_one_letter_code
_entity_poly.pdbx_strand_id
1 'polypeptide(L)'
;MTMATTNDKRDFRRQIFFSLGGIVIGLAVAGLLALLINNVVEPTMQVETQDLVEFPGDVFSIWYHTESPNMSTRSALLDRLEDSLSDLLIRLDVTIDDIPLPIDVLVHDSPEMMQQTTMRRKSGSAMYSFYSVIDLLQGEDPYSRLSELVLAFGWGRCSSQVLYRGMLMNISAANEDFHVPVAAAPARLLYSLEDLLMLEKIDAFEDTLYQRYQSPFSARLAMGTLEGLSEFRSMFTTVGDSAEYGIADLQAASLVQYLIGCAGGLEAFREVWGPGTSEALITRLACGPWSDLFDDWLTVARSVDPSTAAYQRYRARFLYEAGDIEAAAQITETWRPNDLPSADSVLAVRAQLAAGHFEAASRFANAAEPGISEVLVDWVAVYNGWKQVSDGTLTVFSRGTKAELDARLQEVKAAYVRAATFFGFSESELPEHASVFYYGSASTRDTGEAILPAADIHKAIWHFCPEDNMVVEFAGSMPSFVTMKSSASTLLRRGLTAVLTVDRDELISRGCEMLRLAEWTPLWRIGFGGMPDRPFETETGLMIGYILDTFGSDVVRGLWIATARIGGGVSLDTAIQSALGTSRTEIERTLVDSVLICD
;
A
#
# COMPACT_ATOMS: atom_id res chain seq x y z
N MET A 1 14.93 99.48 -30.42
CA MET A 1 14.62 98.30 -31.25
C MET A 1 15.18 97.09 -30.53
N THR A 2 14.30 96.20 -30.08
CA THR A 2 14.50 94.75 -29.86
C THR A 2 15.78 94.26 -29.17
N MET A 3 15.67 93.86 -27.89
CA MET A 3 16.32 92.64 -27.34
C MET A 3 15.98 92.49 -25.84
N ALA A 4 14.83 91.88 -25.53
CA ALA A 4 14.54 91.39 -24.18
C ALA A 4 13.43 90.30 -24.11
N THR A 5 13.01 89.69 -25.23
CA THR A 5 11.82 88.80 -25.25
C THR A 5 12.07 87.40 -25.82
N THR A 6 13.32 87.00 -26.04
CA THR A 6 13.66 85.70 -26.66
C THR A 6 14.15 84.62 -25.70
N ASN A 7 14.54 84.94 -24.45
CA ASN A 7 14.98 83.92 -23.49
C ASN A 7 13.82 83.27 -22.72
N ASP A 8 12.79 84.05 -22.38
CA ASP A 8 11.67 83.62 -21.52
C ASP A 8 10.77 82.55 -22.19
N LYS A 9 10.59 82.65 -23.51
CA LYS A 9 9.82 81.65 -24.29
C LYS A 9 10.56 80.33 -24.48
N ARG A 10 11.90 80.30 -24.40
CA ARG A 10 12.67 79.06 -24.51
C ARG A 10 12.65 78.28 -23.21
N ASP A 11 12.75 78.96 -22.07
CA ASP A 11 12.70 78.31 -20.75
C ASP A 11 11.31 77.79 -20.42
N PHE A 12 10.24 78.53 -20.76
CA PHE A 12 8.86 78.04 -20.59
C PHE A 12 8.55 76.82 -21.46
N ARG A 13 9.01 76.81 -22.72
CA ARG A 13 8.86 75.64 -23.61
C ARG A 13 9.68 74.46 -23.14
N ARG A 14 10.89 74.67 -22.62
CA ARG A 14 11.70 73.61 -22.01
C ARG A 14 11.03 73.05 -20.76
N GLN A 15 10.52 73.89 -19.87
CA GLN A 15 9.78 73.45 -18.69
C GLN A 15 8.54 72.66 -19.05
N ILE A 16 7.74 73.11 -20.02
CA ILE A 16 6.58 72.34 -20.50
C ILE A 16 7.00 71.00 -21.12
N PHE A 17 8.07 70.97 -21.94
CA PHE A 17 8.57 69.72 -22.52
C PHE A 17 9.13 68.76 -21.47
N PHE A 18 9.81 69.26 -20.44
CA PHE A 18 10.30 68.43 -19.33
C PHE A 18 9.16 67.94 -18.44
N SER A 19 8.14 68.75 -18.18
CA SER A 19 6.95 68.34 -17.42
C SER A 19 6.10 67.33 -18.20
N LEU A 20 5.86 67.54 -19.49
CA LEU A 20 5.17 66.57 -20.35
C LEU A 20 5.98 65.29 -20.53
N GLY A 21 7.30 65.40 -20.73
CA GLY A 21 8.19 64.25 -20.79
C GLY A 21 8.19 63.46 -19.49
N GLY A 22 8.22 64.15 -18.33
CA GLY A 22 8.12 63.53 -17.02
C GLY A 22 6.79 62.82 -16.77
N ILE A 23 5.67 63.40 -17.22
CA ILE A 23 4.34 62.76 -17.13
C ILE A 23 4.26 61.53 -18.03
N VAL A 24 4.75 61.61 -19.28
CA VAL A 24 4.74 60.47 -20.21
C VAL A 24 5.62 59.34 -19.70
N ILE A 25 6.81 59.64 -19.18
CA ILE A 25 7.69 58.63 -18.57
C ILE A 25 7.04 58.06 -17.30
N GLY A 26 6.44 58.91 -16.46
CA GLY A 26 5.72 58.46 -15.27
C GLY A 26 4.56 57.51 -15.58
N LEU A 27 3.76 57.82 -16.60
CA LEU A 27 2.67 56.95 -17.08
C LEU A 27 3.19 55.66 -17.71
N ALA A 28 4.29 55.73 -18.47
CA ALA A 28 4.91 54.54 -19.05
C ALA A 28 5.48 53.61 -17.97
N VAL A 29 6.14 54.17 -16.95
CA VAL A 29 6.65 53.40 -15.80
C VAL A 29 5.51 52.81 -14.98
N ALA A 30 4.46 53.58 -14.69
CA ALA A 30 3.28 53.08 -13.98
C ALA A 30 2.55 51.96 -14.77
N GLY A 31 2.42 52.12 -16.09
CA GLY A 31 1.86 51.10 -16.97
C GLY A 31 2.72 49.84 -17.03
N LEU A 32 4.04 49.98 -17.09
CA LEU A 32 4.98 48.84 -17.06
C LEU A 32 4.93 48.13 -15.70
N LEU A 33 4.82 48.88 -14.59
CA LEU A 33 4.66 48.33 -13.24
C LEU A 33 3.35 47.57 -13.11
N ALA A 34 2.24 48.13 -13.63
CA ALA A 34 0.94 47.46 -13.61
C ALA A 34 0.96 46.17 -14.45
N LEU A 35 1.63 46.18 -15.61
CA LEU A 35 1.85 44.98 -16.42
C LEU A 35 2.69 43.93 -15.69
N LEU A 36 3.78 44.33 -15.02
CA LEU A 36 4.64 43.45 -14.23
C LEU A 36 3.90 42.89 -13.02
N ILE A 37 3.13 43.71 -12.31
CA ILE A 37 2.34 43.27 -11.16
C ILE A 37 1.30 42.24 -11.63
N ASN A 38 0.48 42.58 -12.64
CA ASN A 38 -0.65 41.75 -13.04
C ASN A 38 -0.25 40.47 -13.81
N ASN A 39 0.87 40.47 -14.54
CA ASN A 39 1.28 39.32 -15.38
C ASN A 39 2.45 38.51 -14.82
N VAL A 40 3.17 39.03 -13.81
CA VAL A 40 4.34 38.35 -13.25
C VAL A 40 4.18 38.18 -11.75
N VAL A 41 3.93 39.26 -10.99
CA VAL A 41 3.91 39.22 -9.52
C VAL A 41 2.65 38.55 -8.98
N GLU A 42 1.46 38.95 -9.42
CA GLU A 42 0.17 38.42 -8.95
C GLU A 42 0.01 36.92 -9.28
N PRO A 43 0.34 36.42 -10.49
CA PRO A 43 0.31 34.99 -10.78
C PRO A 43 1.35 34.18 -9.98
N THR A 44 2.52 34.76 -9.65
CA THR A 44 3.51 34.10 -8.80
C THR A 44 3.20 34.20 -7.30
N MET A 45 2.31 35.11 -6.89
CA MET A 45 1.84 35.25 -5.51
C MET A 45 0.56 34.45 -5.21
N GLN A 46 -0.10 33.89 -6.24
CA GLN A 46 -1.36 33.13 -6.13
C GLN A 46 -1.29 31.77 -6.85
N VAL A 47 -0.11 31.16 -6.95
CA VAL A 47 0.10 29.88 -7.66
C VAL A 47 -0.85 28.80 -7.14
N GLU A 48 -1.11 28.83 -5.84
CA GLU A 48 -1.95 27.89 -5.10
C GLU A 48 -3.46 28.05 -5.32
N THR A 49 -3.94 29.24 -5.70
CA THR A 49 -5.35 29.51 -6.04
C THR A 49 -5.56 29.66 -7.54
N GLN A 50 -4.52 29.44 -8.34
CA GLN A 50 -4.60 29.54 -9.79
C GLN A 50 -5.67 28.58 -10.33
N ASP A 51 -6.56 29.11 -11.16
CA ASP A 51 -7.70 28.41 -11.76
C ASP A 51 -8.77 27.94 -10.76
N LEU A 52 -8.78 28.48 -9.53
CA LEU A 52 -9.82 28.24 -8.52
C LEU A 52 -10.75 29.44 -8.37
N VAL A 53 -12.01 29.15 -8.07
CA VAL A 53 -13.06 30.12 -7.74
C VAL A 53 -13.53 29.82 -6.33
N GLU A 54 -13.42 30.82 -5.46
CA GLU A 54 -13.87 30.76 -4.08
C GLU A 54 -15.36 31.09 -3.95
N PHE A 55 -16.04 30.32 -3.11
CA PHE A 55 -17.34 30.66 -2.56
C PHE A 55 -17.20 30.79 -1.05
N PRO A 56 -16.99 32.01 -0.53
CA PRO A 56 -16.70 32.22 0.88
C PRO A 56 -17.94 31.98 1.74
N GLY A 57 -17.72 31.42 2.92
CA GLY A 57 -18.72 31.22 3.97
C GLY A 57 -18.10 31.38 5.35
N ASP A 58 -18.95 31.45 6.39
CA ASP A 58 -18.50 31.70 7.76
C ASP A 58 -17.73 30.50 8.35
N VAL A 59 -18.21 29.28 8.07
CA VAL A 59 -17.59 28.03 8.53
C VAL A 59 -16.77 27.37 7.43
N PHE A 60 -17.29 27.33 6.21
CA PHE A 60 -16.63 26.71 5.05
C PHE A 60 -16.42 27.72 3.93
N SER A 61 -15.21 27.72 3.36
CA SER A 61 -14.93 28.35 2.07
C SER A 61 -14.77 27.26 1.03
N ILE A 62 -15.67 27.20 0.05
CA ILE A 62 -15.69 26.13 -0.95
C ILE A 62 -15.02 26.60 -2.22
N TRP A 63 -14.02 25.86 -2.68
CA TRP A 63 -13.20 26.17 -3.85
C TRP A 63 -13.48 25.16 -4.96
N TYR A 64 -13.75 25.66 -6.16
CA TYR A 64 -13.90 24.85 -7.38
C TYR A 64 -12.94 25.32 -8.46
N HIS A 65 -12.53 24.43 -9.36
CA HIS A 65 -11.86 24.86 -10.59
C HIS A 65 -12.78 25.71 -11.46
N THR A 66 -12.27 26.76 -12.11
CA THR A 66 -13.05 27.76 -12.85
C THR A 66 -14.02 27.17 -13.89
N GLU A 67 -13.68 26.03 -14.48
CA GLU A 67 -14.48 25.34 -15.50
C GLU A 67 -15.31 24.16 -14.94
N SER A 68 -15.29 23.94 -13.62
CA SER A 68 -15.99 22.80 -13.01
C SER A 68 -17.50 22.91 -13.21
N PRO A 69 -18.17 21.89 -13.80
CA PRO A 69 -19.63 21.88 -13.93
C PRO A 69 -20.33 21.73 -12.56
N ASN A 70 -19.58 21.36 -11.53
CA ASN A 70 -20.09 20.99 -10.21
C ASN A 70 -20.28 22.17 -9.26
N MET A 71 -19.91 23.39 -9.68
CA MET A 71 -20.27 24.60 -8.92
C MET A 71 -21.78 24.71 -8.67
N SER A 72 -22.59 24.10 -9.56
CA SER A 72 -24.05 24.07 -9.45
C SER A 72 -24.57 23.26 -8.25
N THR A 73 -23.80 22.33 -7.70
CA THR A 73 -24.19 21.48 -6.56
C THR A 73 -23.70 22.02 -5.21
N ARG A 74 -23.05 23.18 -5.20
CA ARG A 74 -22.42 23.79 -4.02
C ARG A 74 -23.31 23.87 -2.78
N SER A 75 -24.57 24.29 -2.92
CA SER A 75 -25.46 24.44 -1.77
C SER A 75 -25.71 23.10 -1.06
N ALA A 76 -25.93 22.03 -1.84
CA ALA A 76 -26.14 20.70 -1.28
C ALA A 76 -24.86 20.15 -0.61
N LEU A 77 -23.68 20.49 -1.14
CA LEU A 77 -22.41 20.15 -0.48
C LEU A 77 -22.23 20.92 0.83
N LEU A 78 -22.53 22.23 0.85
CA LEU A 78 -22.45 23.05 2.05
C LEU A 78 -23.34 22.50 3.17
N ASP A 79 -24.61 22.20 2.86
CA ASP A 79 -25.54 21.60 3.83
C ASP A 79 -24.96 20.29 4.43
N ARG A 80 -24.42 19.41 3.58
CA ARG A 80 -23.77 18.17 4.02
C ARG A 80 -22.53 18.41 4.89
N LEU A 81 -21.71 19.40 4.55
CA LEU A 81 -20.51 19.75 5.31
C LEU A 81 -20.88 20.27 6.71
N GLU A 82 -21.89 21.14 6.80
CA GLU A 82 -22.39 21.68 8.06
C GLU A 82 -23.01 20.58 8.94
N ASP A 83 -23.85 19.72 8.37
CA ASP A 83 -24.44 18.58 9.08
C ASP A 83 -23.35 17.62 9.59
N SER A 84 -22.38 17.29 8.74
CA SER A 84 -21.27 16.38 9.09
C SER A 84 -20.38 16.95 10.18
N LEU A 85 -20.01 18.24 10.08
CA LEU A 85 -19.19 18.88 11.10
C LEU A 85 -19.94 18.98 12.43
N SER A 86 -21.22 19.34 12.40
CA SER A 86 -22.03 19.41 13.62
C SER A 86 -22.11 18.05 14.33
N ASP A 87 -22.36 16.96 13.59
CA ASP A 87 -22.36 15.61 14.17
C ASP A 87 -20.99 15.24 14.75
N LEU A 88 -19.91 15.48 14.01
CA LEU A 88 -18.55 15.18 14.45
C LEU A 88 -18.13 15.94 15.70
N LEU A 89 -18.45 17.23 15.79
CA LEU A 89 -18.15 18.05 16.98
C LEU A 89 -18.87 17.51 18.22
N ILE A 90 -20.14 17.12 18.09
CA ILE A 90 -20.90 16.51 19.19
C ILE A 90 -20.33 15.14 19.55
N ARG A 91 -20.06 14.30 18.56
CA ARG A 91 -19.58 12.92 18.74
C ARG A 91 -18.20 12.85 19.37
N LEU A 92 -17.30 13.75 18.98
CA LEU A 92 -15.91 13.79 19.46
C LEU A 92 -15.71 14.73 20.65
N ASP A 93 -16.78 15.36 21.14
CA ASP A 93 -16.75 16.35 22.22
C ASP A 93 -15.73 17.47 21.96
N VAL A 94 -15.79 18.02 20.75
CA VAL A 94 -14.93 19.12 20.27
C VAL A 94 -15.79 20.36 20.09
N THR A 95 -15.27 21.52 20.51
CA THR A 95 -15.96 22.79 20.30
C THR A 95 -15.57 23.41 18.97
N ILE A 96 -16.47 24.16 18.34
CA ILE A 96 -16.15 24.83 17.07
C ILE A 96 -14.96 25.79 17.20
N ASP A 97 -14.73 26.36 18.40
CA ASP A 97 -13.61 27.26 18.69
C ASP A 97 -12.24 26.54 18.63
N ASP A 98 -12.22 25.20 18.74
CA ASP A 98 -11.02 24.39 18.58
C ASP A 98 -10.66 24.17 17.10
N ILE A 99 -11.58 24.47 16.18
CA ILE A 99 -11.39 24.28 14.74
C ILE A 99 -11.05 25.62 14.08
N PRO A 100 -9.94 25.71 13.33
CA PRO A 100 -9.62 26.93 12.60
C PRO A 100 -10.63 27.18 11.47
N LEU A 101 -11.27 28.36 11.50
CA LEU A 101 -12.23 28.79 10.50
C LEU A 101 -11.70 29.94 9.63
N PRO A 102 -12.14 30.04 8.36
CA PRO A 102 -12.99 29.06 7.66
C PRO A 102 -12.20 27.78 7.32
N ILE A 103 -12.89 26.65 7.22
CA ILE A 103 -12.34 25.41 6.65
C ILE A 103 -12.40 25.52 5.12
N ASP A 104 -11.24 25.43 4.48
CA ASP A 104 -11.12 25.45 3.03
C ASP A 104 -11.42 24.08 2.43
N VAL A 105 -12.48 23.99 1.63
CA VAL A 105 -12.92 22.75 0.96
C VAL A 105 -12.63 22.85 -0.52
N LEU A 106 -11.63 22.13 -1.01
CA LEU A 106 -11.28 22.09 -2.42
C LEU A 106 -11.95 20.89 -3.10
N VAL A 107 -12.86 21.18 -4.02
CA VAL A 107 -13.62 20.16 -4.75
C VAL A 107 -13.00 19.92 -6.12
N HIS A 108 -12.66 18.66 -6.39
CA HIS A 108 -11.94 18.24 -7.59
C HIS A 108 -12.80 17.31 -8.44
N ASP A 109 -12.86 17.58 -9.74
CA ASP A 109 -13.64 16.75 -10.68
C ASP A 109 -12.93 15.43 -11.02
N SER A 110 -11.61 15.36 -10.78
CA SER A 110 -10.82 14.15 -11.01
C SER A 110 -9.62 14.04 -10.06
N PRO A 111 -9.07 12.83 -9.86
CA PRO A 111 -7.84 12.62 -9.10
C PRO A 111 -6.65 13.43 -9.63
N GLU A 112 -6.55 13.61 -10.96
CA GLU A 112 -5.49 14.41 -11.58
C GLU A 112 -5.58 15.89 -11.21
N MET A 113 -6.81 16.43 -11.09
CA MET A 113 -7.00 17.81 -10.62
C MET A 113 -6.60 17.96 -9.15
N MET A 114 -7.05 17.04 -8.29
CA MET A 114 -6.66 17.00 -6.87
C MET A 114 -5.14 16.94 -6.71
N GLN A 115 -4.51 16.12 -7.54
CA GLN A 115 -3.06 15.99 -7.60
C GLN A 115 -2.40 17.34 -7.92
N GLN A 116 -2.79 17.99 -9.01
CA GLN A 116 -2.22 19.27 -9.44
C GLN A 116 -2.39 20.37 -8.39
N THR A 117 -3.58 20.46 -7.79
CA THR A 117 -3.87 21.49 -6.80
C THR A 117 -3.08 21.26 -5.50
N THR A 118 -2.94 20.01 -5.07
CA THR A 118 -2.07 19.66 -3.93
C THR A 118 -0.60 20.00 -4.21
N MET A 119 -0.11 19.73 -5.44
CA MET A 119 1.24 20.11 -5.85
C MET A 119 1.48 21.62 -5.78
N ARG A 120 0.54 22.43 -6.29
CA ARG A 120 0.63 23.89 -6.27
C ARG A 120 0.67 24.43 -4.84
N ARG A 121 -0.25 23.99 -3.98
CA ARG A 121 -0.33 24.41 -2.55
C ARG A 121 0.92 24.07 -1.73
N LYS A 122 1.56 22.95 -2.02
CA LYS A 122 2.78 22.51 -1.30
C LYS A 122 4.07 22.91 -2.00
N SER A 123 3.99 23.64 -3.11
CA SER A 123 5.16 24.17 -3.82
C SER A 123 5.92 25.17 -2.95
N GLY A 124 7.23 25.27 -3.14
CA GLY A 124 8.06 26.26 -2.43
C GLY A 124 7.73 27.71 -2.78
N SER A 125 6.96 27.93 -3.85
CA SER A 125 6.45 29.23 -4.31
C SER A 125 5.11 29.63 -3.70
N ALA A 126 4.41 28.72 -3.01
CA ALA A 126 3.12 29.04 -2.39
C ALA A 126 3.30 30.08 -1.27
N MET A 127 2.56 31.18 -1.36
CA MET A 127 2.61 32.27 -0.37
C MET A 127 1.36 32.31 0.51
N TYR A 128 0.21 31.89 0.01
CA TYR A 128 -1.03 31.70 0.77
C TYR A 128 -1.01 30.36 1.50
N SER A 129 -1.35 30.36 2.80
CA SER A 129 -1.47 29.16 3.61
C SER A 129 -2.94 28.83 3.85
N PHE A 130 -3.46 27.86 3.09
CA PHE A 130 -4.65 27.12 3.51
C PHE A 130 -4.32 26.47 4.87
N TYR A 131 -4.98 26.91 5.94
CA TYR A 131 -4.61 26.52 7.30
C TYR A 131 -5.40 25.29 7.79
N SER A 132 -6.70 25.26 7.52
CA SER A 132 -7.60 24.11 7.71
C SER A 132 -8.16 23.72 6.36
N VAL A 133 -7.69 22.62 5.79
CA VAL A 133 -8.00 22.28 4.41
C VAL A 133 -8.39 20.83 4.24
N ILE A 134 -9.40 20.59 3.39
CA ILE A 134 -9.79 19.26 2.93
C ILE A 134 -9.90 19.27 1.40
N ASP A 135 -9.37 18.23 0.76
CA ASP A 135 -9.63 17.97 -0.65
C ASP A 135 -10.67 16.87 -0.78
N LEU A 136 -11.65 17.08 -1.65
CA LEU A 136 -12.72 16.14 -1.94
C LEU A 136 -12.82 15.88 -3.43
N LEU A 137 -12.93 14.62 -3.82
CA LEU A 137 -13.39 14.29 -5.17
C LEU A 137 -14.89 14.58 -5.28
N GLN A 138 -15.33 14.93 -6.48
CA GLN A 138 -16.75 15.12 -6.76
C GLN A 138 -17.55 13.89 -6.34
N GLY A 139 -18.56 14.10 -5.48
CA GLY A 139 -19.45 13.04 -5.01
C GLY A 139 -18.91 12.24 -3.83
N GLU A 140 -17.65 12.46 -3.41
CA GLU A 140 -17.09 11.91 -2.18
C GLU A 140 -17.89 12.41 -0.96
N ASP A 141 -18.07 11.54 0.02
CA ASP A 141 -18.69 11.91 1.29
C ASP A 141 -17.69 12.70 2.16
N PRO A 142 -17.96 13.97 2.52
CA PRO A 142 -17.02 14.76 3.29
C PRO A 142 -16.76 14.22 4.71
N TYR A 143 -17.66 13.38 5.24
CA TYR A 143 -17.64 12.97 6.63
C TYR A 143 -16.29 12.38 7.08
N SER A 144 -15.68 11.50 6.28
CA SER A 144 -14.38 10.89 6.63
C SER A 144 -13.23 11.91 6.62
N ARG A 145 -13.19 12.82 5.64
CA ARG A 145 -12.17 13.89 5.59
C ARG A 145 -12.32 14.88 6.74
N LEU A 146 -13.56 15.22 7.09
CA LEU A 146 -13.86 16.07 8.23
C LEU A 146 -13.51 15.38 9.55
N SER A 147 -13.76 14.07 9.69
CA SER A 147 -13.41 13.29 10.89
C SER A 147 -11.92 13.45 11.20
N GLU A 148 -11.10 13.35 10.16
CA GLU A 148 -9.66 13.49 10.29
C GLU A 148 -9.22 14.90 10.69
N LEU A 149 -9.81 15.93 10.07
CA LEU A 149 -9.56 17.33 10.42
C LEU A 149 -9.96 17.63 11.87
N VAL A 150 -11.14 17.17 12.31
CA VAL A 150 -11.64 17.39 13.67
C VAL A 150 -10.77 16.66 14.70
N LEU A 151 -10.33 15.44 14.42
CA LEU A 151 -9.35 14.75 15.27
C LEU A 151 -8.04 15.55 15.37
N ALA A 152 -7.50 15.99 14.23
CA ALA A 152 -6.21 16.66 14.17
C ALA A 152 -6.18 17.99 14.94
N PHE A 153 -7.26 18.78 14.88
CA PHE A 153 -7.36 20.06 15.60
C PHE A 153 -7.96 19.92 16.99
N GLY A 154 -9.05 19.19 17.16
CA GLY A 154 -9.78 19.06 18.41
C GLY A 154 -9.11 18.15 19.44
N TRP A 155 -8.46 17.07 19.00
CA TRP A 155 -7.73 16.14 19.88
C TRP A 155 -6.22 16.29 19.75
N GLY A 156 -5.72 16.82 18.63
CA GLY A 156 -4.29 17.00 18.38
C GLY A 156 -3.65 15.80 17.68
N ARG A 157 -2.32 15.72 17.71
CA ARG A 157 -1.57 14.63 17.05
C ARG A 157 -1.55 13.37 17.93
N CYS A 158 -1.91 12.23 17.36
CA CYS A 158 -1.58 10.91 17.92
C CYS A 158 -0.28 10.42 17.30
N SER A 159 0.67 9.95 18.11
CA SER A 159 1.88 9.30 17.59
C SER A 159 1.69 7.83 17.27
N SER A 160 0.54 7.25 17.62
CA SER A 160 0.18 5.87 17.31
C SER A 160 -0.63 5.79 16.03
N GLN A 161 -0.08 5.21 14.96
CA GLN A 161 -0.83 4.99 13.73
C GLN A 161 -1.88 3.90 13.88
N VAL A 162 -1.64 2.88 14.71
CA VAL A 162 -2.64 1.84 15.01
C VAL A 162 -3.89 2.47 15.63
N LEU A 163 -3.72 3.31 16.66
CA LEU A 163 -4.85 3.99 17.30
C LEU A 163 -5.47 5.05 16.39
N TYR A 164 -4.65 5.78 15.64
CA TYR A 164 -5.12 6.83 14.75
C TYR A 164 -6.00 6.27 13.62
N ARG A 165 -5.49 5.29 12.86
CA ARG A 165 -6.19 4.62 11.76
C ARG A 165 -7.45 3.93 12.27
N GLY A 166 -7.33 3.18 13.36
CA GLY A 166 -8.47 2.50 13.96
C GLY A 166 -9.57 3.46 14.41
N MET A 167 -9.20 4.58 15.05
CA MET A 167 -10.16 5.61 15.47
C MET A 167 -10.81 6.30 14.28
N LEU A 168 -10.03 6.68 13.26
CA LEU A 168 -10.55 7.31 12.05
C LEU A 168 -11.60 6.44 11.37
N MET A 169 -11.38 5.13 11.28
CA MET A 169 -12.34 4.17 10.72
C MET A 169 -13.61 4.06 11.59
N ASN A 170 -13.46 3.94 12.91
CA ASN A 170 -14.59 3.89 13.84
C ASN A 170 -15.46 5.15 13.81
N ILE A 171 -14.88 6.31 13.54
CA ILE A 171 -15.65 7.56 13.42
C ILE A 171 -16.30 7.62 12.03
N SER A 172 -15.52 7.40 10.98
CA SER A 172 -15.97 7.53 9.58
C SER A 172 -17.09 6.54 9.22
N ALA A 173 -17.09 5.36 9.84
CA ALA A 173 -18.11 4.33 9.65
C ALA A 173 -18.71 3.91 11.00
N ALA A 174 -19.24 4.87 11.74
CA ALA A 174 -19.77 4.70 13.09
C ALA A 174 -20.80 3.58 13.32
N ASN A 175 -21.47 3.12 12.26
CA ASN A 175 -22.48 2.06 12.34
C ASN A 175 -21.93 0.68 11.93
N GLU A 176 -20.67 0.61 11.47
CA GLU A 176 -20.02 -0.66 11.16
C GLU A 176 -19.51 -1.34 12.44
N ASP A 177 -19.60 -2.66 12.45
CA ASP A 177 -18.99 -3.48 13.49
C ASP A 177 -17.67 -4.05 12.99
N PHE A 178 -16.56 -3.41 13.35
CA PHE A 178 -15.21 -3.83 12.98
C PHE A 178 -14.77 -5.13 13.67
N HIS A 179 -15.54 -5.67 14.61
CA HIS A 179 -15.33 -7.02 15.10
C HIS A 179 -15.61 -8.08 14.05
N VAL A 180 -16.54 -7.82 13.11
CA VAL A 180 -16.94 -8.75 12.05
C VAL A 180 -15.75 -9.20 11.18
N PRO A 181 -14.91 -8.32 10.59
CA PRO A 181 -13.77 -8.75 9.79
C PRO A 181 -12.77 -9.60 10.60
N VAL A 182 -12.51 -9.24 11.87
CA VAL A 182 -11.61 -10.01 12.74
C VAL A 182 -12.17 -11.39 13.08
N ALA A 183 -13.49 -11.49 13.31
CA ALA A 183 -14.17 -12.75 13.54
C ALA A 183 -14.14 -13.66 12.31
N ALA A 184 -14.28 -13.08 11.12
CA ALA A 184 -14.32 -13.79 9.86
C ALA A 184 -12.94 -14.25 9.38
N ALA A 185 -11.86 -13.57 9.78
CA ALA A 185 -10.51 -13.89 9.36
C ALA A 185 -10.04 -15.27 9.89
N PRO A 186 -9.42 -16.12 9.05
CA PRO A 186 -8.73 -17.32 9.52
C PRO A 186 -7.54 -16.92 10.41
N ALA A 187 -7.21 -17.77 11.38
CA ALA A 187 -6.15 -17.47 12.36
C ALA A 187 -4.81 -17.09 11.73
N ARG A 188 -4.50 -17.61 10.54
CA ARG A 188 -3.27 -17.33 9.80
C ARG A 188 -3.18 -15.90 9.28
N LEU A 189 -4.31 -15.18 9.11
CA LEU A 189 -4.34 -13.78 8.70
C LEU A 189 -4.31 -12.80 9.87
N LEU A 190 -4.56 -13.28 11.09
CA LEU A 190 -4.63 -12.42 12.27
C LEU A 190 -3.24 -12.10 12.78
N TYR A 191 -2.91 -10.80 12.83
CA TYR A 191 -1.72 -10.31 13.51
C TYR A 191 -1.91 -10.32 15.03
N SER A 192 -0.86 -10.73 15.75
CA SER A 192 -0.75 -10.50 17.19
C SER A 192 -0.66 -9.00 17.50
N LEU A 193 -0.82 -8.60 18.78
CA LEU A 193 -0.56 -7.21 19.17
C LEU A 193 0.87 -6.80 18.84
N GLU A 194 1.85 -7.66 19.10
CA GLU A 194 3.25 -7.41 18.78
C GLU A 194 3.49 -7.22 17.28
N ASP A 195 2.82 -8.01 16.44
CA ASP A 195 2.91 -7.87 14.99
C ASP A 195 2.27 -6.56 14.50
N LEU A 196 1.14 -6.13 15.07
CA LEU A 196 0.53 -4.83 14.76
C LEU A 196 1.46 -3.66 15.14
N LEU A 197 2.10 -3.73 16.30
CA LEU A 197 3.09 -2.72 16.72
C LEU A 197 4.34 -2.75 15.85
N MET A 198 4.73 -3.92 15.34
CA MET A 198 5.86 -4.04 14.42
C MET A 198 5.51 -3.46 13.05
N LEU A 199 4.31 -3.73 12.53
CA LEU A 199 3.78 -3.16 11.29
C LEU A 199 3.81 -1.62 11.34
N GLU A 200 3.42 -1.04 12.47
CA GLU A 200 3.56 0.40 12.69
C GLU A 200 5.01 0.89 12.67
N LYS A 201 5.94 0.19 13.35
CA LYS A 201 7.36 0.57 13.37
C LYS A 201 8.04 0.56 12.01
N ILE A 202 7.51 -0.21 11.05
CA ILE A 202 8.02 -0.31 9.68
C ILE A 202 7.19 0.53 8.68
N ASP A 203 6.35 1.45 9.20
CA ASP A 203 5.50 2.35 8.41
C ASP A 203 4.50 1.62 7.48
N ALA A 204 4.02 0.43 7.88
CA ALA A 204 3.02 -0.32 7.11
C ALA A 204 1.59 0.25 7.24
N PHE A 205 1.33 1.04 8.28
CA PHE A 205 0.12 1.86 8.37
C PHE A 205 0.40 3.18 7.67
N GLU A 206 -0.02 3.27 6.40
CA GLU A 206 0.27 4.45 5.58
C GLU A 206 -0.42 5.70 6.12
N ASP A 207 0.35 6.79 6.20
CA ASP A 207 -0.21 8.12 6.47
C ASP A 207 -1.27 8.46 5.41
N THR A 208 -2.39 9.01 5.85
CA THR A 208 -3.48 9.46 4.98
C THR A 208 -3.05 10.62 4.08
N LEU A 209 -3.86 10.90 3.05
CA LEU A 209 -3.74 12.13 2.25
C LEU A 209 -3.68 13.38 3.14
N TYR A 210 -4.47 13.41 4.22
CA TYR A 210 -4.50 14.55 5.11
C TYR A 210 -3.20 14.68 5.91
N GLN A 211 -2.74 13.61 6.57
CA GLN A 211 -1.49 13.60 7.34
C GLN A 211 -0.28 14.00 6.47
N ARG A 212 -0.23 13.54 5.22
CA ARG A 212 0.88 13.85 4.30
C ARG A 212 0.80 15.24 3.69
N TYR A 213 -0.40 15.72 3.32
CA TYR A 213 -0.51 16.89 2.43
C TYR A 213 -1.55 17.94 2.80
N GLN A 214 -2.48 17.69 3.71
CA GLN A 214 -3.51 18.69 4.03
C GLN A 214 -3.30 19.27 5.42
N SER A 215 -2.81 18.46 6.36
CA SER A 215 -2.54 18.89 7.71
C SER A 215 -1.54 20.06 7.72
N PRO A 216 -1.76 21.10 8.55
CA PRO A 216 -0.76 22.15 8.76
C PRO A 216 0.54 21.62 9.37
N PHE A 217 0.47 20.41 9.91
CA PHE A 217 1.54 19.65 10.53
C PHE A 217 2.37 18.82 9.56
N SER A 218 1.90 18.68 8.32
CA SER A 218 2.59 17.89 7.32
C SER A 218 3.88 18.59 6.88
N ALA A 219 4.94 17.81 6.62
CA ALA A 219 6.17 18.38 6.09
C ALA A 219 5.87 19.05 4.74
N ARG A 220 6.50 20.21 4.47
CA ARG A 220 6.51 20.75 3.10
C ARG A 220 7.13 19.70 2.20
N LEU A 221 6.37 19.30 1.18
CA LEU A 221 6.72 18.25 0.24
C LEU A 221 8.18 18.37 -0.22
N ALA A 222 8.96 17.31 -0.03
CA ALA A 222 10.22 17.11 -0.75
C ALA A 222 9.93 16.61 -2.19
N MET A 223 9.05 17.30 -2.93
CA MET A 223 8.75 16.99 -4.35
C MET A 223 9.95 17.22 -5.29
N GLY A 224 11.12 17.56 -4.75
CA GLY A 224 12.38 17.58 -5.49
C GLY A 224 12.95 16.19 -5.80
N THR A 225 12.31 15.11 -5.36
CA THR A 225 12.75 13.72 -5.62
C THR A 225 11.77 12.98 -6.53
N LEU A 226 12.28 12.13 -7.41
CA LEU A 226 11.45 11.27 -8.28
C LEU A 226 10.61 10.29 -7.45
N GLU A 227 11.12 9.84 -6.30
CA GLU A 227 10.47 8.92 -5.37
C GLU A 227 9.23 9.54 -4.71
N GLY A 228 9.35 10.78 -4.18
CA GLY A 228 8.21 11.50 -3.64
C GLY A 228 7.13 11.83 -4.68
N LEU A 229 7.52 12.00 -5.96
CA LEU A 229 6.56 12.17 -7.07
C LEU A 229 5.87 10.85 -7.47
N SER A 230 6.57 9.71 -7.40
CA SER A 230 5.95 8.40 -7.67
C SER A 230 5.01 7.96 -6.56
N GLU A 231 5.38 8.13 -5.28
CA GLU A 231 4.51 7.82 -4.14
C GLU A 231 3.26 8.70 -4.12
N PHE A 232 3.43 9.99 -4.43
CA PHE A 232 2.30 10.89 -4.54
C PHE A 232 1.37 10.49 -5.69
N ARG A 233 1.91 10.03 -6.83
CA ARG A 233 1.09 9.51 -7.95
C ARG A 233 0.36 8.22 -7.60
N SER A 234 1.02 7.29 -6.91
CA SER A 234 0.43 5.98 -6.59
C SER A 234 -0.82 6.09 -5.72
N MET A 235 -0.94 7.14 -4.89
CA MET A 235 -2.13 7.39 -4.06
C MET A 235 -3.39 7.74 -4.87
N PHE A 236 -3.26 8.13 -6.14
CA PHE A 236 -4.38 8.56 -6.98
C PHE A 236 -4.66 7.62 -8.17
N THR A 237 -3.84 6.58 -8.37
CA THR A 237 -3.91 5.71 -9.56
C THR A 237 -4.74 4.43 -9.41
N THR A 238 -5.28 4.13 -8.23
CA THR A 238 -6.11 2.93 -7.99
C THR A 238 -7.55 3.14 -8.47
N VAL A 239 -7.71 3.26 -9.78
CA VAL A 239 -8.99 3.06 -10.45
C VAL A 239 -9.13 1.56 -10.69
N GLY A 240 -9.97 0.88 -9.90
CA GLY A 240 -10.35 -0.52 -10.15
C GLY A 240 -10.11 -1.52 -9.02
N ASP A 241 -9.27 -1.18 -8.04
CA ASP A 241 -9.37 -1.80 -6.71
C ASP A 241 -10.35 -0.94 -5.92
N SER A 242 -11.53 -1.46 -5.59
CA SER A 242 -12.26 -0.91 -4.46
C SER A 242 -11.27 -0.86 -3.31
N ALA A 243 -10.92 0.33 -2.84
CA ALA A 243 -9.99 0.55 -1.74
C ALA A 243 -10.58 -0.01 -0.44
N GLU A 244 -10.74 -1.32 -0.37
CA GLU A 244 -11.11 -1.99 0.84
C GLU A 244 -9.87 -2.02 1.73
N TYR A 245 -10.04 -1.59 2.97
CA TYR A 245 -8.99 -1.59 3.98
C TYR A 245 -8.33 -2.97 4.08
N GLY A 246 -7.00 -2.99 4.24
CA GLY A 246 -6.26 -4.22 4.50
C GLY A 246 -6.63 -4.81 5.87
N ILE A 247 -6.35 -6.10 6.08
CA ILE A 247 -6.65 -6.77 7.36
C ILE A 247 -5.99 -6.07 8.56
N ALA A 248 -4.79 -5.47 8.39
CA ALA A 248 -4.13 -4.72 9.45
C ALA A 248 -4.93 -3.48 9.90
N ASP A 249 -5.45 -2.70 8.94
CA ASP A 249 -6.32 -1.54 9.22
C ASP A 249 -7.64 -2.00 9.89
N LEU A 250 -8.26 -3.07 9.40
CA LEU A 250 -9.48 -3.63 9.98
C LEU A 250 -9.27 -4.18 11.40
N GLN A 251 -8.13 -4.83 11.65
CA GLN A 251 -7.74 -5.26 13.00
C GLN A 251 -7.47 -4.06 13.92
N ALA A 252 -6.82 -3.00 13.43
CA ALA A 252 -6.63 -1.78 14.20
C ALA A 252 -7.98 -1.11 14.56
N ALA A 253 -8.91 -1.04 13.60
CA ALA A 253 -10.27 -0.54 13.85
C ALA A 253 -11.03 -1.39 14.88
N SER A 254 -10.96 -2.72 14.76
CA SER A 254 -11.56 -3.64 15.73
C SER A 254 -10.96 -3.53 17.12
N LEU A 255 -9.63 -3.38 17.21
CA LEU A 255 -8.93 -3.17 18.47
C LEU A 255 -9.38 -1.85 19.11
N VAL A 256 -9.44 -0.76 18.34
CA VAL A 256 -9.92 0.54 18.84
C VAL A 256 -11.39 0.46 19.27
N GLN A 257 -12.25 -0.22 18.52
CA GLN A 257 -13.65 -0.42 18.90
C GLN A 257 -13.77 -1.16 20.24
N TYR A 258 -12.96 -2.21 20.44
CA TYR A 258 -12.88 -2.91 21.72
C TYR A 258 -12.40 -1.98 22.84
N LEU A 259 -11.32 -1.22 22.59
CA LEU A 259 -10.74 -0.28 23.56
C LEU A 259 -11.71 0.81 24.00
N ILE A 260 -12.48 1.38 23.05
CA ILE A 260 -13.55 2.34 23.35
C ILE A 260 -14.59 1.69 24.26
N GLY A 261 -15.01 0.45 23.94
CA GLY A 261 -16.01 -0.28 24.72
C GLY A 261 -15.56 -0.59 26.15
N CYS A 262 -14.34 -1.09 26.34
CA CYS A 262 -13.83 -1.48 27.65
C CYS A 262 -13.39 -0.29 28.52
N ALA A 263 -12.86 0.79 27.93
CA ALA A 263 -12.44 1.98 28.66
C ALA A 263 -13.62 2.89 29.08
N GLY A 264 -14.84 2.58 28.65
CA GLY A 264 -16.05 3.32 29.03
C GLY A 264 -16.45 4.45 28.08
N GLY A 265 -15.90 4.48 26.86
CA GLY A 265 -16.30 5.39 25.78
C GLY A 265 -15.16 6.20 25.18
N LEU A 266 -15.51 7.12 24.29
CA LEU A 266 -14.57 7.98 23.57
C LEU A 266 -13.80 8.95 24.48
N GLU A 267 -14.39 9.37 25.60
CA GLU A 267 -13.75 10.29 26.56
C GLU A 267 -12.45 9.71 27.12
N ALA A 268 -12.48 8.46 27.59
CA ALA A 268 -11.28 7.77 28.07
C ALA A 268 -10.22 7.60 26.97
N PHE A 269 -10.66 7.39 25.72
CA PHE A 269 -9.76 7.33 24.57
C PHE A 269 -9.09 8.67 24.26
N ARG A 270 -9.83 9.78 24.40
CA ARG A 270 -9.30 11.13 24.23
C ARG A 270 -8.24 11.46 25.28
N GLU A 271 -8.40 11.01 26.52
CA GLU A 271 -7.42 11.27 27.60
C GLU A 271 -6.03 10.67 27.34
N VAL A 272 -5.96 9.58 26.57
CA VAL A 272 -4.68 8.94 26.20
C VAL A 272 -4.16 9.41 24.83
N TRP A 273 -4.94 10.18 24.08
CA TRP A 273 -4.55 10.66 22.76
C TRP A 273 -3.39 11.65 22.87
N GLY A 274 -2.30 11.37 22.15
CA GLY A 274 -1.11 12.22 22.21
C GLY A 274 0.19 11.49 21.93
N PRO A 275 1.33 12.00 22.45
CA PRO A 275 2.64 11.41 22.25
C PRO A 275 2.87 10.16 23.13
N GLY A 276 3.49 9.13 22.55
CA GLY A 276 3.82 7.87 23.21
C GLY A 276 4.01 6.73 22.22
N THR A 277 4.53 5.60 22.68
CA THR A 277 4.45 4.36 21.90
C THR A 277 3.02 3.82 21.97
N SER A 278 2.55 3.17 20.91
CA SER A 278 1.22 2.55 20.87
C SER A 278 0.97 1.62 22.04
N GLU A 279 1.96 0.79 22.41
CA GLU A 279 1.91 -0.06 23.60
C GLU A 279 1.63 0.74 24.89
N ALA A 280 2.33 1.87 25.09
CA ALA A 280 2.15 2.70 26.27
C ALA A 280 0.78 3.40 26.28
N LEU A 281 0.28 3.83 25.12
CA LEU A 281 -1.04 4.47 25.00
C LEU A 281 -2.16 3.46 25.25
N ILE A 282 -2.09 2.27 24.63
CA ILE A 282 -3.04 1.18 24.84
C ILE A 282 -3.07 0.75 26.31
N THR A 283 -1.90 0.59 26.94
CA THR A 283 -1.81 0.19 28.36
C THR A 283 -2.49 1.19 29.29
N ARG A 284 -2.48 2.49 28.97
CA ARG A 284 -3.13 3.53 29.79
C ARG A 284 -4.66 3.45 29.77
N LEU A 285 -5.26 2.86 28.74
CA LEU A 285 -6.71 2.65 28.66
C LEU A 285 -7.21 1.60 29.67
N ALA A 286 -6.29 0.86 30.31
CA ALA A 286 -6.55 -0.01 31.46
C ALA A 286 -7.66 -1.05 31.25
N CYS A 287 -7.79 -1.59 30.04
CA CYS A 287 -8.76 -2.66 29.74
C CYS A 287 -8.38 -4.06 30.26
N GLY A 288 -7.22 -4.18 30.91
CA GLY A 288 -6.70 -5.43 31.46
C GLY A 288 -5.16 -5.45 31.45
N PRO A 289 -4.54 -6.53 31.93
CA PRO A 289 -3.11 -6.77 31.74
C PRO A 289 -2.77 -6.86 30.24
N TRP A 290 -1.61 -6.32 29.83
CA TRP A 290 -1.15 -6.40 28.44
C TRP A 290 -1.14 -7.84 27.90
N SER A 291 -0.77 -8.81 28.75
CA SER A 291 -0.70 -10.23 28.39
C SER A 291 -2.04 -10.83 27.97
N ASP A 292 -3.16 -10.27 28.45
CA ASP A 292 -4.49 -10.86 28.30
C ASP A 292 -5.30 -10.10 27.22
N LEU A 293 -4.86 -8.88 26.88
CA LEU A 293 -5.57 -7.95 25.99
C LEU A 293 -5.93 -8.57 24.63
N PHE A 294 -5.00 -9.31 24.02
CA PHE A 294 -5.23 -9.93 22.71
C PHE A 294 -6.33 -10.99 22.76
N ASP A 295 -6.29 -11.86 23.76
CA ASP A 295 -7.26 -12.95 23.91
C ASP A 295 -8.63 -12.42 24.31
N ASP A 296 -8.68 -11.41 25.17
CA ASP A 296 -9.94 -10.75 25.58
C ASP A 296 -10.60 -10.03 24.39
N TRP A 297 -9.81 -9.28 23.60
CA TRP A 297 -10.29 -8.64 22.38
C TRP A 297 -10.79 -9.66 21.36
N LEU A 298 -10.01 -10.72 21.08
CA LEU A 298 -10.44 -11.77 20.15
C LEU A 298 -11.69 -12.50 20.62
N THR A 299 -11.87 -12.68 21.92
CA THR A 299 -13.08 -13.28 22.49
C THR A 299 -14.30 -12.42 22.19
N VAL A 300 -14.20 -11.10 22.37
CA VAL A 300 -15.27 -10.17 21.98
C VAL A 300 -15.51 -10.23 20.47
N ALA A 301 -14.45 -10.19 19.66
CA ALA A 301 -14.58 -10.21 18.21
C ALA A 301 -15.29 -11.48 17.71
N ARG A 302 -14.90 -12.65 18.23
CA ARG A 302 -15.49 -13.96 17.86
C ARG A 302 -16.93 -14.16 18.34
N SER A 303 -17.48 -13.26 19.14
CA SER A 303 -18.89 -13.33 19.57
C SER A 303 -19.87 -12.86 18.48
N VAL A 304 -19.36 -12.27 17.40
CA VAL A 304 -20.15 -11.85 16.22
C VAL A 304 -20.85 -13.05 15.59
N ASP A 305 -22.11 -12.87 15.18
CA ASP A 305 -22.92 -13.90 14.54
C ASP A 305 -22.40 -14.24 13.12
N PRO A 306 -21.96 -15.48 12.87
CA PRO A 306 -21.49 -15.92 11.55
C PRO A 306 -22.57 -15.93 10.46
N SER A 307 -23.86 -15.83 10.81
CA SER A 307 -24.97 -15.86 9.85
C SER A 307 -25.18 -14.55 9.10
N THR A 308 -24.53 -13.47 9.54
CA THR A 308 -24.69 -12.14 8.93
C THR A 308 -24.03 -12.07 7.54
N ALA A 309 -24.63 -11.27 6.64
CA ALA A 309 -24.08 -11.08 5.29
C ALA A 309 -22.68 -10.46 5.30
N ALA A 310 -22.43 -9.51 6.22
CA ALA A 310 -21.12 -8.88 6.39
C ALA A 310 -20.05 -9.89 6.81
N TYR A 311 -20.37 -10.81 7.74
CA TYR A 311 -19.45 -11.88 8.12
C TYR A 311 -19.13 -12.77 6.92
N GLN A 312 -20.13 -13.21 6.16
CA GLN A 312 -19.92 -14.09 5.01
C GLN A 312 -19.07 -13.42 3.91
N ARG A 313 -19.26 -12.11 3.69
CA ARG A 313 -18.45 -11.30 2.78
C ARG A 313 -16.97 -11.29 3.19
N TYR A 314 -16.69 -10.88 4.43
CA TYR A 314 -15.32 -10.86 4.95
C TYR A 314 -14.72 -12.26 5.03
N ARG A 315 -15.51 -13.28 5.34
CA ARG A 315 -15.04 -14.66 5.40
C ARG A 315 -14.59 -15.15 4.03
N ALA A 316 -15.38 -14.92 2.98
CA ALA A 316 -14.99 -15.25 1.60
C ALA A 316 -13.71 -14.53 1.20
N ARG A 317 -13.63 -13.22 1.48
CA ARG A 317 -12.44 -12.39 1.19
C ARG A 317 -11.20 -12.94 1.88
N PHE A 318 -11.25 -13.15 3.19
CA PHE A 318 -10.10 -13.57 3.96
C PHE A 318 -9.71 -15.04 3.73
N LEU A 319 -10.66 -15.91 3.36
CA LEU A 319 -10.29 -17.25 2.89
C LEU A 319 -9.52 -17.17 1.57
N TYR A 320 -9.98 -16.34 0.62
CA TYR A 320 -9.27 -16.11 -0.63
C TYR A 320 -7.86 -15.52 -0.39
N GLU A 321 -7.77 -14.47 0.43
CA GLU A 321 -6.50 -13.84 0.79
C GLU A 321 -5.57 -14.80 1.53
N ALA A 322 -6.08 -15.73 2.34
CA ALA A 322 -5.28 -16.75 3.04
C ALA A 322 -4.85 -17.94 2.17
N GLY A 323 -5.35 -18.01 0.93
CA GLY A 323 -5.08 -19.11 0.01
C GLY A 323 -6.03 -20.31 0.15
N ASP A 324 -7.10 -20.22 0.95
CA ASP A 324 -8.15 -21.23 1.03
C ASP A 324 -9.21 -20.98 -0.05
N ILE A 325 -8.78 -21.20 -1.30
CA ILE A 325 -9.51 -20.82 -2.50
C ILE A 325 -10.84 -21.56 -2.64
N GLU A 326 -10.85 -22.85 -2.33
CA GLU A 326 -12.03 -23.70 -2.46
C GLU A 326 -13.12 -23.28 -1.45
N ALA A 327 -12.74 -23.02 -0.19
CA ALA A 327 -13.69 -22.53 0.80
C ALA A 327 -14.24 -21.13 0.45
N ALA A 328 -13.40 -20.25 -0.10
CA ALA A 328 -13.84 -18.95 -0.61
C ALA A 328 -14.84 -19.11 -1.78
N ALA A 329 -14.56 -20.01 -2.72
CA ALA A 329 -15.45 -20.31 -3.84
C ALA A 329 -16.80 -20.88 -3.36
N GLN A 330 -16.80 -21.76 -2.36
CA GLN A 330 -18.03 -22.33 -1.81
C GLN A 330 -18.92 -21.27 -1.14
N ILE A 331 -18.35 -20.32 -0.40
CA ILE A 331 -19.14 -19.23 0.19
C ILE A 331 -19.72 -18.34 -0.91
N THR A 332 -18.88 -17.91 -1.85
CA THR A 332 -19.32 -17.00 -2.93
C THR A 332 -20.36 -17.63 -3.85
N GLU A 333 -20.35 -18.95 -4.04
CA GLU A 333 -21.37 -19.64 -4.86
C GLU A 333 -22.80 -19.48 -4.28
N THR A 334 -22.92 -19.29 -2.96
CA THR A 334 -24.24 -19.08 -2.32
C THR A 334 -24.81 -17.68 -2.57
N TRP A 335 -24.01 -16.76 -3.10
CA TRP A 335 -24.41 -15.37 -3.32
C TRP A 335 -25.32 -15.24 -4.55
N ARG A 336 -26.19 -14.23 -4.54
CA ARG A 336 -27.09 -13.95 -5.65
C ARG A 336 -26.42 -12.98 -6.63
N PRO A 337 -26.06 -13.41 -7.85
CA PRO A 337 -25.23 -12.59 -8.74
C PRO A 337 -25.81 -11.22 -9.09
N ASN A 338 -27.14 -11.08 -9.19
CA ASN A 338 -27.80 -9.85 -9.61
C ASN A 338 -27.90 -8.78 -8.51
N ASP A 339 -27.59 -9.12 -7.26
CA ASP A 339 -27.79 -8.26 -6.09
C ASP A 339 -26.44 -7.87 -5.43
N LEU A 340 -25.31 -8.13 -6.09
CA LEU A 340 -23.98 -7.92 -5.51
C LEU A 340 -23.40 -6.53 -5.83
N PRO A 341 -22.82 -5.85 -4.84
CA PRO A 341 -21.91 -4.74 -5.08
C PRO A 341 -20.77 -5.11 -6.03
N SER A 342 -20.18 -4.12 -6.69
CA SER A 342 -19.09 -4.34 -7.66
C SER A 342 -17.90 -5.10 -7.05
N ALA A 343 -17.48 -4.75 -5.83
CA ALA A 343 -16.38 -5.40 -5.12
C ALA A 343 -16.64 -6.89 -4.84
N ASP A 344 -17.86 -7.22 -4.41
CA ASP A 344 -18.26 -8.60 -4.14
C ASP A 344 -18.36 -9.42 -5.43
N SER A 345 -18.77 -8.79 -6.53
CA SER A 345 -18.77 -9.42 -7.86
C SER A 345 -17.34 -9.75 -8.32
N VAL A 346 -16.38 -8.83 -8.12
CA VAL A 346 -14.95 -9.05 -8.41
C VAL A 346 -14.41 -10.20 -7.59
N LEU A 347 -14.66 -10.22 -6.27
CA LEU A 347 -14.23 -11.29 -5.37
C LEU A 347 -14.84 -12.64 -5.77
N ALA A 348 -16.14 -12.69 -6.05
CA ALA A 348 -16.80 -13.91 -6.49
C ALA A 348 -16.18 -14.44 -7.80
N VAL A 349 -15.97 -13.60 -8.81
CA VAL A 349 -15.31 -14.02 -10.06
C VAL A 349 -13.90 -14.55 -9.80
N ARG A 350 -13.08 -13.84 -9.00
CA ARG A 350 -11.72 -14.27 -8.65
C ARG A 350 -11.70 -15.61 -7.93
N ALA A 351 -12.53 -15.79 -6.91
CA ALA A 351 -12.61 -17.04 -6.15
C ALA A 351 -13.03 -18.22 -7.04
N GLN A 352 -14.06 -18.03 -7.87
CA GLN A 352 -14.53 -19.07 -8.79
C GLN A 352 -13.49 -19.40 -9.88
N LEU A 353 -12.80 -18.41 -10.44
CA LEU A 353 -11.72 -18.63 -11.42
C LEU A 353 -10.55 -19.38 -10.79
N ALA A 354 -10.12 -18.98 -9.60
CA ALA A 354 -9.01 -19.60 -8.88
C ALA A 354 -9.29 -21.07 -8.48
N ALA A 355 -10.57 -21.41 -8.22
CA ALA A 355 -11.03 -22.77 -7.96
C ALA A 355 -11.28 -23.60 -9.24
N GLY A 356 -11.30 -22.98 -10.42
CA GLY A 356 -11.59 -23.66 -11.69
C GLY A 356 -13.07 -23.75 -12.06
N HIS A 357 -13.95 -23.08 -11.31
CA HIS A 357 -15.39 -23.03 -11.56
C HIS A 357 -15.74 -21.98 -12.63
N PHE A 358 -15.19 -22.14 -13.85
CA PHE A 358 -15.29 -21.15 -14.93
C PHE A 358 -16.73 -20.80 -15.33
N GLU A 359 -17.65 -21.75 -15.29
CA GLU A 359 -19.08 -21.49 -15.55
C GLU A 359 -19.69 -20.61 -14.45
N ALA A 360 -19.38 -20.86 -13.17
CA ALA A 360 -19.85 -20.04 -12.07
C ALA A 360 -19.29 -18.61 -12.16
N ALA A 361 -17.99 -18.47 -12.43
CA ALA A 361 -17.36 -17.18 -12.69
C ALA A 361 -18.05 -16.43 -13.84
N SER A 362 -18.39 -17.12 -14.92
CA SER A 362 -19.12 -16.54 -16.05
C SER A 362 -20.50 -16.01 -15.64
N ARG A 363 -21.23 -16.73 -14.77
CA ARG A 363 -22.54 -16.26 -14.26
C ARG A 363 -22.39 -14.96 -13.47
N PHE A 364 -21.40 -14.86 -12.59
CA PHE A 364 -21.15 -13.64 -11.82
C PHE A 364 -20.73 -12.47 -12.72
N ALA A 365 -19.79 -12.70 -13.65
CA ALA A 365 -19.32 -11.67 -14.57
C ALA A 365 -20.45 -11.07 -15.42
N ASN A 366 -21.36 -11.91 -15.94
CA ASN A 366 -22.49 -11.45 -16.76
C ASN A 366 -23.62 -10.79 -15.95
N ALA A 367 -23.68 -11.02 -14.64
CA ALA A 367 -24.72 -10.46 -13.76
C ALA A 367 -24.29 -9.16 -13.06
N ALA A 368 -22.99 -8.83 -13.10
CA ALA A 368 -22.44 -7.63 -12.50
C ALA A 368 -22.99 -6.34 -13.14
N GLU A 369 -22.84 -5.22 -12.45
CA GLU A 369 -23.29 -3.91 -12.90
C GLU A 369 -22.62 -3.51 -14.25
N PRO A 370 -23.33 -2.72 -15.10
CA PRO A 370 -22.77 -2.20 -16.34
C PRO A 370 -21.46 -1.44 -16.11
N GLY A 371 -20.47 -1.67 -16.98
CA GLY A 371 -19.09 -1.15 -16.83
C GLY A 371 -18.14 -2.11 -16.10
N ILE A 372 -18.58 -2.71 -14.99
CA ILE A 372 -17.81 -3.75 -14.29
C ILE A 372 -17.94 -5.09 -15.00
N SER A 373 -19.15 -5.41 -15.47
CA SER A 373 -19.42 -6.66 -16.20
C SER A 373 -18.50 -6.85 -17.41
N GLU A 374 -18.21 -5.79 -18.18
CA GLU A 374 -17.33 -5.87 -19.35
C GLU A 374 -15.90 -6.31 -18.96
N VAL A 375 -15.35 -5.70 -17.91
CA VAL A 375 -14.03 -6.06 -17.36
C VAL A 375 -14.02 -7.51 -16.87
N LEU A 376 -15.05 -7.92 -16.12
CA LEU A 376 -15.12 -9.28 -15.57
C LEU A 376 -15.33 -10.34 -16.66
N VAL A 377 -16.08 -10.04 -17.71
CA VAL A 377 -16.25 -10.92 -18.87
C VAL A 377 -14.93 -11.10 -19.61
N ASP A 378 -14.15 -10.03 -19.78
CA ASP A 378 -12.81 -10.10 -20.37
C ASP A 378 -11.86 -10.96 -19.51
N TRP A 379 -11.94 -10.86 -18.18
CA TRP A 379 -11.17 -11.73 -17.28
C TRP A 379 -11.52 -13.20 -17.47
N VAL A 380 -12.81 -13.52 -17.46
CA VAL A 380 -13.29 -14.89 -17.68
C VAL A 380 -12.85 -15.42 -19.06
N ALA A 381 -12.82 -14.55 -20.08
CA ALA A 381 -12.43 -14.94 -21.43
C ALA A 381 -10.98 -15.45 -21.54
N VAL A 382 -10.07 -14.99 -20.67
CA VAL A 382 -8.68 -15.51 -20.59
C VAL A 382 -8.66 -17.02 -20.32
N TYR A 383 -9.59 -17.48 -19.48
CA TYR A 383 -9.70 -18.86 -19.02
C TYR A 383 -10.61 -19.74 -19.91
N ASN A 384 -11.10 -19.21 -21.04
CA ASN A 384 -11.90 -20.01 -21.98
C ASN A 384 -11.11 -21.21 -22.52
N GLY A 385 -11.75 -22.39 -22.46
CA GLY A 385 -11.19 -23.65 -22.94
C GLY A 385 -10.11 -24.27 -22.04
N TRP A 386 -9.89 -23.70 -20.84
CA TRP A 386 -9.02 -24.31 -19.84
C TRP A 386 -9.66 -25.55 -19.24
N LYS A 387 -8.80 -26.47 -18.80
CA LYS A 387 -9.17 -27.70 -18.11
C LYS A 387 -8.32 -27.82 -16.85
N GLN A 388 -8.72 -28.74 -15.97
CA GLN A 388 -7.99 -29.02 -14.74
C GLN A 388 -7.69 -30.51 -14.56
N VAL A 389 -6.63 -30.79 -13.82
CA VAL A 389 -6.35 -32.09 -13.21
C VAL A 389 -5.86 -31.85 -11.78
N SER A 390 -6.24 -32.72 -10.85
CA SER A 390 -5.86 -32.62 -9.44
C SER A 390 -5.42 -33.97 -8.89
N ASP A 391 -4.50 -33.94 -7.93
CA ASP A 391 -4.16 -35.08 -7.08
C ASP A 391 -4.67 -34.96 -5.63
N GLY A 392 -5.50 -33.95 -5.36
CA GLY A 392 -5.99 -33.62 -4.03
C GLY A 392 -5.26 -32.43 -3.41
N THR A 393 -3.93 -32.34 -3.54
CA THR A 393 -3.15 -31.22 -2.98
C THR A 393 -2.89 -30.14 -4.03
N LEU A 394 -2.52 -30.55 -5.24
CA LEU A 394 -2.21 -29.66 -6.34
C LEU A 394 -3.26 -29.81 -7.43
N THR A 395 -3.78 -28.68 -7.91
CA THR A 395 -4.64 -28.62 -9.08
C THR A 395 -3.96 -27.81 -10.17
N VAL A 396 -3.70 -28.44 -11.32
CA VAL A 396 -3.10 -27.79 -12.49
C VAL A 396 -4.18 -27.41 -13.49
N PHE A 397 -4.19 -26.14 -13.87
CA PHE A 397 -5.07 -25.54 -14.87
C PHE A 397 -4.27 -25.19 -16.12
N SER A 398 -4.72 -25.64 -17.29
CA SER A 398 -4.10 -25.28 -18.58
C SER A 398 -5.05 -25.52 -19.74
N ARG A 399 -4.75 -24.93 -20.89
CA ARG A 399 -5.25 -25.43 -22.18
C ARG A 399 -4.49 -26.70 -22.55
N GLY A 400 -5.20 -27.70 -23.08
CA GLY A 400 -4.57 -28.94 -23.53
C GLY A 400 -5.47 -30.17 -23.48
N THR A 401 -4.87 -31.30 -23.82
CA THR A 401 -5.43 -32.64 -23.62
C THR A 401 -5.21 -33.08 -22.17
N LYS A 402 -6.02 -34.04 -21.71
CA LYS A 402 -5.88 -34.58 -20.35
C LYS A 402 -4.49 -35.16 -20.10
N ALA A 403 -3.90 -35.83 -21.09
CA ALA A 403 -2.57 -36.43 -20.97
C ALA A 403 -1.45 -35.38 -20.79
N GLU A 404 -1.55 -34.23 -21.47
CA GLU A 404 -0.59 -33.12 -21.28
C GLU A 404 -0.72 -32.51 -19.89
N LEU A 405 -1.95 -32.35 -19.39
CA LEU A 405 -2.20 -31.87 -18.03
C LEU A 405 -1.71 -32.87 -16.98
N ASP A 406 -1.96 -34.18 -17.17
CA ASP A 406 -1.48 -35.24 -16.27
C ASP A 406 0.06 -35.22 -16.17
N ALA A 407 0.76 -35.09 -17.31
CA ALA A 407 2.21 -34.95 -17.33
C ALA A 407 2.68 -33.70 -16.59
N ARG A 408 2.00 -32.56 -16.83
CA ARG A 408 2.32 -31.30 -16.15
C ARG A 408 2.11 -31.38 -14.64
N LEU A 409 1.05 -32.04 -14.18
CA LEU A 409 0.81 -32.27 -12.76
C LEU A 409 1.97 -33.03 -12.11
N GLN A 410 2.53 -34.04 -12.78
CA GLN A 410 3.69 -34.76 -12.25
C GLN A 410 4.94 -33.87 -12.15
N GLU A 411 5.19 -33.03 -13.15
CA GLU A 411 6.31 -32.08 -13.14
C GLU A 411 6.17 -31.05 -12.01
N VAL A 412 4.99 -30.44 -11.88
CA VAL A 412 4.67 -29.47 -10.82
C VAL A 412 4.81 -30.13 -9.45
N LYS A 413 4.25 -31.33 -9.27
CA LYS A 413 4.35 -32.10 -8.03
C LYS A 413 5.79 -32.42 -7.67
N ALA A 414 6.61 -32.84 -8.64
CA ALA A 414 8.02 -33.13 -8.40
C ALA A 414 8.78 -31.87 -7.96
N ALA A 415 8.52 -30.72 -8.59
CA ALA A 415 9.13 -29.43 -8.21
C ALA A 415 8.68 -28.98 -6.81
N TYR A 416 7.38 -29.08 -6.52
CA TYR A 416 6.78 -28.74 -5.23
C TYR A 416 7.35 -29.58 -4.08
N VAL A 417 7.37 -30.91 -4.24
CA VAL A 417 7.92 -31.84 -3.24
C VAL A 417 9.42 -31.61 -3.05
N ARG A 418 10.17 -31.35 -4.13
CA ARG A 418 11.61 -31.05 -4.04
C ARG A 418 11.87 -29.79 -3.21
N ALA A 419 11.13 -28.71 -3.46
CA ALA A 419 11.26 -27.48 -2.69
C ALA A 419 10.86 -27.69 -1.22
N ALA A 420 9.70 -28.29 -0.96
CA ALA A 420 9.23 -28.58 0.40
C ALA A 420 10.24 -29.44 1.19
N THR A 421 10.76 -30.51 0.58
CA THR A 421 11.74 -31.40 1.20
C THR A 421 13.04 -30.67 1.53
N PHE A 422 13.50 -29.78 0.64
CA PHE A 422 14.72 -29.00 0.86
C PHE A 422 14.64 -28.13 2.12
N PHE A 423 13.48 -27.52 2.37
CA PHE A 423 13.26 -26.72 3.59
C PHE A 423 12.83 -27.54 4.80
N GLY A 424 12.61 -28.85 4.65
CA GLY A 424 12.11 -29.71 5.73
C GLY A 424 10.68 -29.39 6.16
N PHE A 425 9.87 -28.79 5.28
CA PHE A 425 8.48 -28.45 5.59
C PHE A 425 7.60 -29.70 5.63
N SER A 426 6.76 -29.81 6.66
CA SER A 426 5.74 -30.86 6.70
C SER A 426 4.54 -30.50 5.82
N GLU A 427 3.74 -31.51 5.43
CA GLU A 427 2.50 -31.30 4.68
C GLU A 427 1.53 -30.34 5.40
N SER A 428 1.50 -30.37 6.74
CA SER A 428 0.66 -29.48 7.56
C SER A 428 1.09 -28.02 7.57
N GLU A 429 2.33 -27.71 7.18
CA GLU A 429 2.83 -26.33 7.11
C GLU A 429 2.52 -25.65 5.77
N LEU A 430 2.34 -26.46 4.74
CA LEU A 430 2.06 -26.06 3.37
C LEU A 430 0.56 -25.83 3.14
N PRO A 431 0.16 -25.18 2.01
CA PRO A 431 -1.25 -25.06 1.66
C PRO A 431 -1.89 -26.44 1.55
N GLU A 432 -3.09 -26.59 2.13
CA GLU A 432 -3.86 -27.83 2.02
C GLU A 432 -4.21 -28.13 0.55
N HIS A 433 -4.55 -27.07 -0.19
CA HIS A 433 -4.81 -27.09 -1.62
C HIS A 433 -4.08 -25.94 -2.30
N ALA A 434 -3.55 -26.19 -3.49
CA ALA A 434 -2.78 -25.23 -4.27
C ALA A 434 -3.21 -25.24 -5.75
N SER A 435 -3.49 -24.07 -6.29
CA SER A 435 -3.88 -23.86 -7.69
C SER A 435 -2.68 -23.45 -8.53
N VAL A 436 -2.42 -24.15 -9.63
CA VAL A 436 -1.29 -23.90 -10.51
C VAL A 436 -1.79 -23.65 -11.93
N PHE A 437 -1.65 -22.41 -12.41
CA PHE A 437 -2.06 -21.99 -13.74
C PHE A 437 -0.87 -22.03 -14.69
N TYR A 438 -0.96 -22.86 -15.74
CA TYR A 438 0.09 -23.01 -16.74
C TYR A 438 -0.30 -22.35 -18.06
N TYR A 439 0.44 -21.31 -18.43
CA TYR A 439 0.20 -20.45 -19.57
C TYR A 439 1.11 -20.82 -20.75
N GLY A 440 0.74 -20.37 -21.95
CA GLY A 440 1.53 -20.61 -23.15
C GLY A 440 2.71 -19.65 -23.33
N SER A 441 2.72 -18.51 -22.62
CA SER A 441 3.75 -17.48 -22.72
C SER A 441 3.76 -16.58 -21.48
N ALA A 442 4.89 -15.92 -21.22
CA ALA A 442 5.02 -14.92 -20.14
C ALA A 442 3.95 -13.82 -20.22
N SER A 443 3.68 -13.25 -21.40
CA SER A 443 2.66 -12.20 -21.53
C SER A 443 1.26 -12.64 -21.10
N THR A 444 0.88 -13.89 -21.39
CA THR A 444 -0.43 -14.42 -20.96
C THR A 444 -0.44 -14.80 -19.48
N ARG A 445 0.70 -15.24 -18.95
CA ARG A 445 0.91 -15.45 -17.52
C ARG A 445 0.74 -14.15 -16.75
N ASP A 446 1.39 -13.06 -17.18
CA ASP A 446 1.33 -11.76 -16.52
C ASP A 446 -0.11 -11.19 -16.49
N THR A 447 -0.88 -11.39 -17.56
CA THR A 447 -2.32 -11.06 -17.57
C THR A 447 -3.11 -11.90 -16.56
N GLY A 448 -2.85 -13.20 -16.50
CA GLY A 448 -3.52 -14.09 -15.56
C GLY A 448 -3.18 -13.81 -14.10
N GLU A 449 -1.92 -13.46 -13.81
CA GLU A 449 -1.44 -13.06 -12.49
C GLU A 449 -2.06 -11.74 -12.04
N ALA A 450 -2.27 -10.78 -12.95
CA ALA A 450 -3.00 -9.56 -12.66
C ALA A 450 -4.49 -9.80 -12.31
N ILE A 451 -5.10 -10.83 -12.89
CA ILE A 451 -6.50 -11.21 -12.59
C ILE A 451 -6.60 -11.93 -11.24
N LEU A 452 -5.68 -12.87 -10.98
CA LEU A 452 -5.63 -13.70 -9.77
C LEU A 452 -4.36 -13.42 -8.95
N PRO A 453 -4.19 -12.22 -8.38
CA PRO A 453 -3.01 -11.88 -7.62
C PRO A 453 -2.94 -12.71 -6.32
N ALA A 454 -1.74 -13.13 -5.94
CA ALA A 454 -1.50 -13.81 -4.67
C ALA A 454 -0.26 -13.23 -3.97
N ALA A 455 -0.43 -12.78 -2.74
CA ALA A 455 0.68 -12.31 -1.91
C ALA A 455 1.59 -13.47 -1.49
N ASP A 456 2.90 -13.28 -1.47
CA ASP A 456 3.90 -14.31 -1.13
C ASP A 456 3.59 -15.04 0.20
N ILE A 457 3.13 -14.32 1.22
CA ILE A 457 2.84 -14.86 2.56
C ILE A 457 1.56 -15.70 2.63
N HIS A 458 0.72 -15.66 1.59
CA HIS A 458 -0.50 -16.46 1.47
C HIS A 458 -0.58 -17.20 0.14
N LYS A 459 0.57 -17.39 -0.51
CA LYS A 459 0.64 -17.91 -1.87
C LYS A 459 0.19 -19.36 -1.91
N ALA A 460 -1.05 -19.57 -2.34
CA ALA A 460 -1.63 -20.86 -2.73
C ALA A 460 -1.93 -20.93 -4.23
N ILE A 461 -1.67 -19.84 -4.96
CA ILE A 461 -1.82 -19.75 -6.42
C ILE A 461 -0.45 -19.49 -7.04
N TRP A 462 -0.09 -20.29 -8.04
CA TRP A 462 1.11 -20.10 -8.84
C TRP A 462 0.78 -19.99 -10.32
N HIS A 463 1.48 -19.10 -11.01
CA HIS A 463 1.36 -18.87 -12.44
C HIS A 463 2.70 -19.24 -13.10
N PHE A 464 2.67 -20.11 -14.11
CA PHE A 464 3.86 -20.59 -14.81
C PHE A 464 3.72 -20.51 -16.33
N CYS A 465 4.82 -20.34 -17.04
CA CYS A 465 4.94 -20.61 -18.48
C CYS A 465 6.15 -21.53 -18.76
N PRO A 466 6.37 -21.98 -20.02
CA PRO A 466 7.43 -22.94 -20.35
C PRO A 466 8.85 -22.51 -20.01
N GLU A 467 9.10 -21.20 -19.96
CA GLU A 467 10.41 -20.66 -19.61
C GLU A 467 10.68 -20.62 -18.09
N ASP A 468 9.64 -20.82 -17.26
CA ASP A 468 9.75 -20.67 -15.81
C ASP A 468 10.38 -21.90 -15.15
N ASN A 469 11.23 -21.65 -14.15
CA ASN A 469 11.75 -22.70 -13.28
C ASN A 469 10.87 -22.83 -12.04
N MET A 470 9.94 -23.78 -12.05
CA MET A 470 8.99 -24.02 -10.95
C MET A 470 9.67 -24.22 -9.60
N VAL A 471 10.85 -24.86 -9.57
CA VAL A 471 11.60 -25.11 -8.33
C VAL A 471 12.09 -23.79 -7.72
N VAL A 472 12.54 -22.84 -8.56
CA VAL A 472 12.94 -21.48 -8.13
C VAL A 472 11.75 -20.76 -7.50
N GLU A 473 10.61 -20.77 -8.18
CA GLU A 473 9.41 -20.07 -7.75
C GLU A 473 8.85 -20.62 -6.44
N PHE A 474 8.75 -21.95 -6.31
CA PHE A 474 8.34 -22.57 -5.05
C PHE A 474 9.32 -22.23 -3.92
N ALA A 475 10.63 -22.27 -4.17
CA ALA A 475 11.60 -21.92 -3.15
C ALA A 475 11.60 -20.44 -2.77
N GLY A 476 11.25 -19.57 -3.71
CA GLY A 476 11.14 -18.12 -3.48
C GLY A 476 9.94 -17.73 -2.64
N SER A 477 8.89 -18.56 -2.57
CA SER A 477 7.60 -18.23 -1.93
C SER A 477 7.18 -19.13 -0.78
N MET A 478 7.47 -20.44 -0.80
CA MET A 478 7.06 -21.38 0.26
C MET A 478 7.53 -20.95 1.66
N PRO A 479 8.77 -20.48 1.87
CA PRO A 479 9.18 -20.01 3.18
C PRO A 479 8.33 -18.83 3.68
N SER A 480 7.90 -17.93 2.78
CA SER A 480 6.98 -16.85 3.13
C SER A 480 5.64 -17.36 3.63
N PHE A 481 5.08 -18.37 2.95
CA PHE A 481 3.83 -19.00 3.36
C PHE A 481 3.97 -19.70 4.73
N VAL A 482 5.00 -20.51 4.91
CA VAL A 482 5.22 -21.29 6.14
C VAL A 482 5.54 -20.40 7.35
N THR A 483 6.26 -19.31 7.13
CA THR A 483 6.66 -18.39 8.22
C THR A 483 5.71 -17.21 8.41
N MET A 484 4.75 -17.02 7.51
CA MET A 484 3.89 -15.83 7.43
C MET A 484 4.66 -14.52 7.30
N LYS A 485 5.90 -14.60 6.80
CA LYS A 485 6.86 -13.49 6.79
C LYS A 485 7.66 -13.55 5.50
N SER A 486 7.64 -12.48 4.70
CA SER A 486 8.46 -12.39 3.49
C SER A 486 9.84 -11.81 3.83
N SER A 487 10.90 -12.57 3.59
CA SER A 487 12.27 -12.09 3.80
C SER A 487 12.59 -10.95 2.82
N ALA A 488 13.14 -9.86 3.34
CA ALA A 488 13.64 -8.76 2.53
C ALA A 488 15.08 -9.02 2.02
N SER A 489 15.70 -10.13 2.42
CA SER A 489 17.09 -10.45 2.06
C SER A 489 17.17 -11.13 0.69
N THR A 490 17.49 -10.35 -0.34
CA THR A 490 17.76 -10.88 -1.69
C THR A 490 18.89 -11.91 -1.69
N LEU A 491 19.92 -11.72 -0.85
CA LEU A 491 21.03 -12.68 -0.71
C LEU A 491 20.55 -14.05 -0.22
N LEU A 492 19.69 -14.06 0.79
CA LEU A 492 19.14 -15.29 1.34
C LEU A 492 18.24 -15.99 0.30
N ARG A 493 17.31 -15.24 -0.29
CA ARG A 493 16.38 -15.77 -1.30
C ARG A 493 17.14 -16.40 -2.48
N ARG A 494 18.09 -15.66 -3.05
CA ARG A 494 18.84 -16.10 -4.23
C ARG A 494 19.84 -17.21 -3.92
N GLY A 495 20.49 -17.18 -2.76
CA GLY A 495 21.38 -18.27 -2.36
C GLY A 495 20.62 -19.58 -2.10
N LEU A 496 19.43 -19.52 -1.46
CA LEU A 496 18.57 -20.70 -1.29
C LEU A 496 18.11 -21.27 -2.63
N THR A 497 17.70 -20.40 -3.56
CA THR A 497 17.37 -20.79 -4.92
C THR A 497 18.56 -21.48 -5.59
N ALA A 498 19.76 -20.88 -5.56
CA ALA A 498 20.95 -21.40 -6.20
C ALA A 498 21.33 -22.79 -5.67
N VAL A 499 21.31 -22.99 -4.34
CA VAL A 499 21.57 -24.29 -3.72
C VAL A 499 20.56 -25.35 -4.17
N LEU A 500 19.30 -24.94 -4.39
CA LEU A 500 18.26 -25.87 -4.80
C LEU A 500 18.33 -26.24 -6.29
N THR A 501 18.78 -25.32 -7.15
CA THR A 501 18.70 -25.48 -8.62
C THR A 501 20.01 -25.79 -9.31
N VAL A 502 21.15 -25.43 -8.73
CA VAL A 502 22.47 -25.66 -9.31
C VAL A 502 23.14 -26.81 -8.57
N ASP A 503 23.79 -27.72 -9.31
CA ASP A 503 24.57 -28.80 -8.70
C ASP A 503 25.70 -28.19 -7.84
N ARG A 504 25.96 -28.79 -6.68
CA ARG A 504 27.02 -28.35 -5.77
C ARG A 504 28.38 -28.35 -6.45
N ASP A 505 28.70 -29.39 -7.22
CA ASP A 505 29.99 -29.48 -7.91
C ASP A 505 30.09 -28.41 -9.00
N GLU A 506 28.97 -28.04 -9.60
CA GLU A 506 28.90 -26.93 -10.55
C GLU A 506 29.10 -25.57 -9.85
N LEU A 507 28.48 -25.32 -8.69
CA LEU A 507 28.72 -24.12 -7.90
C LEU A 507 30.20 -23.99 -7.50
N ILE A 508 30.82 -25.09 -7.06
CA ILE A 508 32.25 -25.13 -6.70
C ILE A 508 33.11 -24.85 -7.94
N SER A 509 32.83 -25.50 -9.07
CA SER A 509 33.55 -25.30 -10.33
C SER A 509 33.47 -23.84 -10.81
N ARG A 510 32.27 -23.24 -10.78
CA ARG A 510 32.06 -21.82 -11.09
C ARG A 510 32.82 -20.90 -10.12
N GLY A 511 32.77 -21.19 -8.82
CA GLY A 511 33.53 -20.43 -7.81
C GLY A 511 35.04 -20.49 -8.04
N CYS A 512 35.56 -21.66 -8.42
CA CYS A 512 36.96 -21.84 -8.78
C CYS A 512 37.36 -21.10 -10.05
N GLU A 513 36.50 -21.11 -11.07
CA GLU A 513 36.69 -20.31 -12.28
C GLU A 513 36.78 -18.81 -11.92
N MET A 514 35.87 -18.31 -11.08
CA MET A 514 35.84 -16.91 -10.65
C MET A 514 37.09 -16.50 -9.85
N LEU A 515 37.59 -17.37 -8.96
CA LEU A 515 38.85 -17.12 -8.25
C LEU A 515 40.04 -17.03 -9.23
N ARG A 516 40.12 -17.94 -10.19
CA ARG A 516 41.19 -17.96 -11.20
C ARG A 516 41.17 -16.72 -12.11
N LEU A 517 39.98 -16.23 -12.45
CA LEU A 517 39.79 -15.04 -13.29
C LEU A 517 39.86 -13.73 -12.49
N ALA A 518 40.05 -13.78 -11.17
CA ALA A 518 39.99 -12.63 -10.27
C ALA A 518 38.63 -11.88 -10.35
N GLU A 519 37.56 -12.61 -10.60
CA GLU A 519 36.18 -12.12 -10.66
C GLU A 519 35.41 -12.37 -9.35
N TRP A 520 36.01 -13.07 -8.38
CA TRP A 520 35.44 -13.30 -7.06
C TRP A 520 35.26 -11.99 -6.28
N THR A 521 34.03 -11.73 -5.88
CA THR A 521 33.65 -10.59 -5.05
C THR A 521 33.60 -11.02 -3.58
N PRO A 522 34.26 -10.28 -2.67
CA PRO A 522 34.21 -10.62 -1.25
C PRO A 522 32.79 -10.72 -0.72
N LEU A 523 32.47 -11.78 0.04
CA LEU A 523 31.08 -12.09 0.40
C LEU A 523 30.41 -10.93 1.14
N TRP A 524 31.15 -10.17 1.93
CA TRP A 524 30.65 -9.01 2.67
C TRP A 524 30.27 -7.81 1.77
N ARG A 525 30.76 -7.76 0.52
CA ARG A 525 30.41 -6.74 -0.48
C ARG A 525 29.21 -7.12 -1.34
N ILE A 526 28.85 -8.41 -1.37
CA ILE A 526 27.73 -8.89 -2.18
C ILE A 526 26.43 -8.27 -1.65
N GLY A 527 25.59 -7.79 -2.58
CA GLY A 527 24.36 -7.07 -2.27
C GLY A 527 24.49 -5.54 -2.28
N PHE A 528 25.72 -5.00 -2.39
CA PHE A 528 25.97 -3.57 -2.56
C PHE A 528 26.36 -3.27 -4.02
N GLY A 529 25.38 -3.10 -4.90
CA GLY A 529 25.56 -2.71 -6.31
C GLY A 529 24.95 -3.68 -7.33
N GLY A 530 24.87 -3.24 -8.60
CA GLY A 530 24.33 -4.03 -9.71
C GLY A 530 25.33 -5.09 -10.19
N MET A 531 25.41 -6.20 -9.46
CA MET A 531 26.22 -7.36 -9.82
C MET A 531 25.53 -8.18 -10.92
N PRO A 532 26.27 -8.77 -11.89
CA PRO A 532 25.69 -9.70 -12.85
C PRO A 532 25.12 -10.95 -12.15
N ASP A 533 24.07 -11.54 -12.73
CA ASP A 533 23.31 -12.63 -12.09
C ASP A 533 24.18 -13.87 -11.78
N ARG A 534 25.05 -14.28 -12.70
CA ARG A 534 25.84 -15.52 -12.56
C ARG A 534 26.85 -15.48 -11.38
N PRO A 535 27.70 -14.44 -11.23
CA PRO A 535 28.53 -14.26 -10.04
C PRO A 535 27.69 -14.23 -8.75
N PHE A 536 26.59 -13.47 -8.75
CA PHE A 536 25.74 -13.31 -7.59
C PHE A 536 25.12 -14.65 -7.15
N GLU A 537 24.57 -15.43 -8.09
CA GLU A 537 24.03 -16.77 -7.87
C GLU A 537 25.09 -17.72 -7.31
N THR A 538 26.29 -17.71 -7.88
CA THR A 538 27.37 -18.63 -7.50
C THR A 538 27.87 -18.35 -6.08
N GLU A 539 28.20 -17.10 -5.77
CA GLU A 539 28.75 -16.70 -4.48
C GLU A 539 27.73 -16.83 -3.35
N THR A 540 26.48 -16.39 -3.59
CA THR A 540 25.40 -16.55 -2.61
C THR A 540 25.00 -18.02 -2.43
N GLY A 541 25.00 -18.82 -3.51
CA GLY A 541 24.77 -20.26 -3.46
C GLY A 541 25.82 -20.98 -2.62
N LEU A 542 27.11 -20.68 -2.82
CA LEU A 542 28.19 -21.26 -2.00
C LEU A 542 28.10 -20.85 -0.53
N MET A 543 27.78 -19.58 -0.24
CA MET A 543 27.59 -19.09 1.12
C MET A 543 26.43 -19.80 1.83
N ILE A 544 25.25 -19.86 1.19
CA ILE A 544 24.08 -20.51 1.78
C ILE A 544 24.27 -22.02 1.86
N GLY A 545 24.92 -22.64 0.86
CA GLY A 545 25.29 -24.05 0.88
C GLY A 545 26.17 -24.39 2.08
N TYR A 546 27.20 -23.58 2.36
CA TYR A 546 28.03 -23.74 3.56
C TYR A 546 27.23 -23.63 4.86
N ILE A 547 26.31 -22.66 4.95
CA ILE A 547 25.45 -22.50 6.13
C ILE A 547 24.59 -23.76 6.34
N LEU A 548 23.98 -24.28 5.28
CA LEU A 548 23.15 -25.47 5.31
C LEU A 548 23.96 -26.72 5.73
N ASP A 549 25.15 -26.90 5.19
CA ASP A 549 26.01 -28.04 5.51
C ASP A 549 26.49 -28.03 6.97
N THR A 550 26.79 -26.83 7.48
CA THR A 550 27.43 -26.66 8.78
C THR A 550 26.42 -26.61 9.91
N PHE A 551 25.28 -25.95 9.69
CA PHE A 551 24.30 -25.65 10.73
C PHE A 551 22.93 -26.31 10.51
N GLY A 552 22.70 -26.94 9.36
CA GLY A 552 21.45 -27.62 9.03
C GLY A 552 20.36 -26.70 8.44
N SER A 553 19.29 -27.31 7.93
CA SER A 553 18.16 -26.61 7.30
C SER A 553 17.35 -25.75 8.29
N ASP A 554 17.32 -26.13 9.56
CA ASP A 554 16.52 -25.43 10.59
C ASP A 554 16.92 -23.96 10.75
N VAL A 555 18.19 -23.64 10.49
CA VAL A 555 18.71 -22.27 10.52
C VAL A 555 18.06 -21.38 9.47
N VAL A 556 17.65 -21.92 8.32
CA VAL A 556 17.05 -21.13 7.24
C VAL A 556 15.79 -20.44 7.72
N ARG A 557 14.94 -21.13 8.50
CA ARG A 557 13.71 -20.55 9.05
C ARG A 557 14.01 -19.37 9.95
N GLY A 558 15.02 -19.50 10.83
CA GLY A 558 15.45 -18.42 11.71
C GLY A 558 16.00 -17.20 10.96
N LEU A 559 16.86 -17.44 9.96
CA LEU A 559 17.39 -16.37 9.10
C LEU A 559 16.28 -15.70 8.28
N TRP A 560 15.34 -16.48 7.76
CA TRP A 560 14.21 -15.98 6.98
C TRP A 560 13.34 -15.04 7.80
N ILE A 561 12.96 -15.46 9.02
CA ILE A 561 12.18 -14.65 9.95
C ILE A 561 12.95 -13.39 10.34
N ALA A 562 14.21 -13.51 10.77
CA ALA A 562 15.00 -12.36 11.22
C ALA A 562 15.16 -11.28 10.13
N THR A 563 15.29 -11.71 8.88
CA THR A 563 15.45 -10.82 7.72
C THR A 563 14.13 -10.36 7.09
N ALA A 564 12.99 -10.85 7.59
CA ALA A 564 11.68 -10.34 7.20
C ALA A 564 11.38 -9.03 7.94
N ARG A 565 10.68 -8.10 7.28
CA ARG A 565 10.38 -6.77 7.85
C ARG A 565 9.65 -6.86 9.20
N ILE A 566 8.65 -7.74 9.30
CA ILE A 566 7.87 -7.99 10.54
C ILE A 566 8.64 -8.91 11.51
N GLY A 567 9.62 -9.69 11.04
CA GLY A 567 10.35 -10.65 11.87
C GLY A 567 11.64 -10.11 12.51
N GLY A 568 11.96 -8.84 12.31
CA GLY A 568 13.11 -8.15 12.90
C GLY A 568 13.72 -7.12 11.96
N GLY A 569 13.52 -7.28 10.65
CA GLY A 569 14.01 -6.36 9.63
C GLY A 569 15.53 -6.21 9.62
N VAL A 570 16.27 -7.16 10.21
CA VAL A 570 17.73 -7.05 10.32
C VAL A 570 18.41 -7.48 9.03
N SER A 571 19.61 -6.95 8.80
CA SER A 571 20.45 -7.40 7.69
C SER A 571 20.78 -8.90 7.81
N LEU A 572 21.08 -9.56 6.69
CA LEU A 572 21.53 -10.94 6.71
C LEU A 572 22.81 -11.12 7.55
N ASP A 573 23.71 -10.12 7.58
CA ASP A 573 24.91 -10.14 8.43
C ASP A 573 24.55 -10.20 9.91
N THR A 574 23.63 -9.33 10.34
CA THR A 574 23.15 -9.31 11.72
C THR A 574 22.43 -10.62 12.08
N ALA A 575 21.64 -11.16 11.16
CA ALA A 575 20.96 -12.43 11.35
C ALA A 575 21.95 -13.60 11.49
N ILE A 576 22.95 -13.69 10.60
CA ILE A 576 24.01 -14.71 10.66
C ILE A 576 24.81 -14.58 11.96
N GLN A 577 25.22 -13.37 12.33
CA GLN A 577 25.99 -13.16 13.56
C GLN A 577 25.21 -13.54 14.82
N SER A 578 23.91 -13.21 14.86
CA SER A 578 23.07 -13.48 16.01
C SER A 578 22.68 -14.95 16.12
N ALA A 579 22.35 -15.60 14.99
CA ALA A 579 21.89 -16.99 14.97
C ALA A 579 23.04 -18.00 14.98
N LEU A 580 24.16 -17.69 14.32
CA LEU A 580 25.24 -18.63 14.02
C LEU A 580 26.57 -18.25 14.68
N GLY A 581 26.67 -17.05 15.25
CA GLY A 581 27.90 -16.58 15.89
C GLY A 581 29.07 -16.37 14.93
N THR A 582 28.83 -16.24 13.62
CA THR A 582 29.85 -16.07 12.58
C THR A 582 29.54 -14.86 11.68
N SER A 583 30.41 -14.58 10.70
CA SER A 583 30.24 -13.51 9.72
C SER A 583 30.45 -14.00 8.30
N ARG A 584 29.96 -13.25 7.30
CA ARG A 584 30.24 -13.55 5.88
C ARG A 584 31.73 -13.59 5.56
N THR A 585 32.56 -12.82 6.26
CA THR A 585 34.04 -12.85 6.09
C THR A 585 34.64 -14.16 6.59
N GLU A 586 34.15 -14.70 7.70
CA GLU A 586 34.61 -15.98 8.22
C GLU A 586 34.13 -17.16 7.37
N ILE A 587 32.89 -17.09 6.87
CA ILE A 587 32.34 -18.03 5.89
C ILE A 587 33.18 -18.02 4.62
N GLU A 588 33.47 -16.83 4.07
CA GLU A 588 34.29 -16.66 2.87
C GLU A 588 35.67 -17.31 3.03
N ARG A 589 36.36 -17.02 4.14
CA ARG A 589 37.66 -17.63 4.42
C ARG A 589 37.57 -19.15 4.40
N THR A 590 36.53 -19.72 5.01
CA THR A 590 36.33 -21.17 5.04
C THR A 590 36.05 -21.74 3.65
N LEU A 591 35.25 -21.04 2.84
CA LEU A 591 34.98 -21.42 1.45
C LEU A 591 36.26 -21.45 0.61
N VAL A 592 37.06 -20.38 0.66
CA VAL A 592 38.29 -20.27 -0.13
C VAL A 592 39.36 -21.25 0.34
N ASP A 593 39.52 -21.43 1.66
CA ASP A 593 40.59 -22.26 2.20
C ASP A 593 40.29 -23.76 2.14
N SER A 594 39.02 -24.17 2.09
CA SER A 594 38.63 -25.58 2.31
C SER A 594 37.58 -26.15 1.35
N VAL A 595 36.80 -25.31 0.66
CA VAL A 595 35.74 -25.78 -0.26
C VAL A 595 36.14 -25.56 -1.72
N LEU A 596 36.71 -24.41 -2.04
CA LEU A 596 37.17 -24.02 -3.37
C LEU A 596 38.63 -24.44 -3.58
N ILE A 597 38.90 -25.75 -3.50
CA ILE A 597 40.21 -26.31 -3.83
C ILE A 597 40.29 -26.46 -5.34
N CYS A 598 40.84 -25.44 -6.01
CA CYS A 598 40.85 -25.34 -7.46
C CYS A 598 42.12 -25.98 -8.05
N ASP A 599 41.95 -26.91 -8.98
CA ASP A 599 43.04 -27.59 -9.71
C ASP A 599 43.65 -26.74 -10.84
#